data_AF-A0A350QCD3-F1
#
_entry.id   AF-A0A350QCD3-F1
#
_cell.length_a   1.000
_cell.length_b   1.000
_cell.length_c   1.000
_cell.angle_alpha   90.00
_cell.angle_beta   90.00
_cell.angle_gamma   90.00
#
_symmetry.space_group_name_H-M   'P 1'
#
loop_
_entity.id
_entity.type
_entity.pdbx_description
1 polymer ?
#
loop_
_entity_poly.entity_id
_entity_poly.type
_entity_poly.pdbx_seq_one_letter_code
_entity_poly.pdbx_strand_id
1 'polypeptide(L)'
;MEGGPLRTVPRPDRGSIHGARRDPDPCPLWSPPRTNAGNRRERRPGACRSRPRALRSGAQRMRDNGTSSGGDHTSRRDDHRLEPEGPYLGPVAPPDGPPSKGFKRIKVGKGQILARTEAVSWSSQAVAEHGSLYQAALASASRTLYGRGPVPVVANPESAGPPWLVRRYYRGGLMRAFGDRFLRAGRPRSFSEVENSARIVEMGFVTPRIVAAAVYPSGAIYRADLVTEFVPRARTLADLLFGNPSEGRASQEARREALACVATLITRLSKAGVRHKDLNAGNVLIAREAQHVHAILLDLDQCRPGRPNDLMNAKRLRRRLARSIRKLDSVRPRSDHDDEGNLTNDEMRRLLGLDSKTS
;
A
#
# COMPACT_ATOMS: atom_id res chain seq x y z
N MET A 1 -61.73 -15.07 -12.87
CA MET A 1 -61.99 -13.70 -13.39
C MET A 1 -60.64 -13.02 -13.42
N GLU A 2 -59.94 -13.12 -14.56
CA GLU A 2 -59.78 -12.04 -15.55
C GLU A 2 -58.81 -10.95 -15.04
N GLY A 3 -57.75 -10.50 -15.71
CA GLY A 3 -57.34 -10.63 -17.11
C GLY A 3 -56.78 -9.29 -17.61
N GLY A 4 -55.45 -9.10 -17.55
CA GLY A 4 -54.64 -8.16 -18.37
C GLY A 4 -54.78 -6.63 -18.16
N PRO A 5 -54.05 -5.77 -18.91
CA PRO A 5 -52.81 -6.03 -19.67
C PRO A 5 -51.69 -4.95 -19.53
N LEU A 6 -50.54 -5.29 -20.13
CA LEU A 6 -49.36 -4.45 -20.44
C LEU A 6 -49.68 -3.27 -21.38
N ARG A 7 -48.91 -2.17 -21.27
CA ARG A 7 -48.68 -1.20 -22.36
C ARG A 7 -47.23 -0.71 -22.41
N THR A 8 -46.73 -0.62 -23.64
CA THR A 8 -45.36 -0.33 -24.05
C THR A 8 -45.28 0.93 -24.95
N VAL A 9 -44.25 1.77 -24.70
CA VAL A 9 -43.51 2.77 -25.54
C VAL A 9 -44.27 3.98 -26.17
N PRO A 10 -43.62 5.14 -26.49
CA PRO A 10 -42.49 5.26 -27.45
C PRO A 10 -41.28 6.14 -27.04
N ARG A 11 -40.15 5.87 -27.70
CA ARG A 11 -38.97 6.75 -27.86
C ARG A 11 -39.35 8.01 -28.66
N PRO A 12 -38.66 9.16 -28.46
CA PRO A 12 -38.49 10.14 -29.52
C PRO A 12 -37.14 9.97 -30.22
N ASP A 13 -37.22 9.99 -31.56
CA ASP A 13 -36.09 9.98 -32.49
C ASP A 13 -35.65 11.42 -32.85
N ARG A 14 -34.48 11.49 -33.49
CA ARG A 14 -33.63 12.65 -33.79
C ARG A 14 -34.30 13.85 -34.50
N GLY A 15 -33.80 15.05 -34.19
CA GLY A 15 -33.94 16.25 -35.01
C GLY A 15 -32.88 17.32 -34.67
N SER A 16 -32.00 17.62 -35.62
CA SER A 16 -30.93 18.63 -35.59
C SER A 16 -31.43 20.06 -35.42
N ILE A 17 -30.73 20.88 -34.63
CA ILE A 17 -30.60 22.32 -34.91
C ILE A 17 -29.23 22.84 -34.45
N HIS A 18 -28.56 23.56 -35.35
CA HIS A 18 -27.27 24.24 -35.18
C HIS A 18 -27.29 25.34 -34.11
N GLY A 19 -26.18 25.46 -33.37
CA GLY A 19 -25.91 26.59 -32.49
C GLY A 19 -24.45 26.57 -32.01
N ALA A 20 -23.57 27.23 -32.76
CA ALA A 20 -22.17 27.41 -32.42
C ALA A 20 -21.99 28.25 -31.14
N ARG A 21 -21.09 27.83 -30.24
CA ARG A 21 -20.24 28.71 -29.39
C ARG A 21 -19.19 27.91 -28.59
N ARG A 22 -17.94 28.11 -29.02
CA ARG A 22 -16.67 28.19 -28.26
C ARG A 22 -16.27 27.02 -27.35
N ASP A 23 -15.35 26.21 -27.88
CA ASP A 23 -14.44 25.35 -27.12
C ASP A 23 -13.63 26.16 -26.09
N PRO A 24 -13.49 25.68 -24.84
CA PRO A 24 -12.35 26.03 -24.01
C PRO A 24 -11.19 25.07 -24.29
N ASP A 25 -10.03 25.65 -24.59
CA ASP A 25 -8.75 25.00 -24.86
C ASP A 25 -8.40 23.85 -23.88
N PRO A 26 -7.81 22.73 -24.35
CA PRO A 26 -7.20 21.75 -23.46
C PRO A 26 -5.92 22.32 -22.84
N CYS A 27 -5.95 22.50 -21.51
CA CYS A 27 -4.78 22.82 -20.68
C CYS A 27 -3.61 21.83 -20.87
N PRO A 28 -2.37 22.29 -20.71
CA PRO A 28 -1.19 21.66 -21.30
C PRO A 28 -0.72 20.41 -20.55
N LEU A 29 -0.35 19.41 -21.35
CA LEU A 29 0.36 18.20 -20.95
C LEU A 29 1.68 18.55 -20.26
N TRP A 30 1.83 18.08 -19.01
CA TRP A 30 3.07 18.09 -18.26
C TRP A 30 4.18 17.35 -19.05
N SER A 31 5.16 18.13 -19.53
CA SER A 31 6.37 17.61 -20.18
C SER A 31 7.50 17.47 -19.15
N PRO A 32 8.23 16.34 -19.09
CA PRO A 32 9.40 16.22 -18.22
C PRO A 32 10.56 17.11 -18.74
N PRO A 33 11.41 17.64 -17.84
CA PRO A 33 12.48 18.55 -18.24
C PRO A 33 13.52 17.82 -19.11
N ARG A 34 13.77 18.39 -20.30
CA ARG A 34 14.87 18.02 -21.21
C ARG A 34 16.19 18.42 -20.56
N THR A 35 17.09 17.47 -20.36
CA THR A 35 18.49 17.73 -20.02
C THR A 35 19.19 18.30 -21.26
N ASN A 36 19.54 19.58 -21.22
CA ASN A 36 20.34 20.22 -22.25
C ASN A 36 21.82 19.98 -21.96
N ALA A 37 22.44 19.10 -22.74
CA ALA A 37 23.88 19.00 -22.88
C ALA A 37 24.28 19.81 -24.11
N GLY A 38 25.12 20.85 -23.98
CA GLY A 38 25.52 21.64 -25.13
C GLY A 38 26.25 22.96 -24.87
N ASN A 39 27.49 22.84 -24.37
CA ASN A 39 28.69 23.54 -24.85
C ASN A 39 28.94 25.05 -24.64
N ARG A 40 30.22 25.32 -24.30
CA ARG A 40 31.05 26.55 -24.50
C ARG A 40 30.80 27.75 -23.56
N ARG A 41 31.78 28.40 -22.90
CA ARG A 41 33.21 28.67 -23.22
C ARG A 41 34.07 28.84 -21.96
N GLU A 42 35.33 28.40 -22.12
CA GLU A 42 36.60 28.95 -21.64
C GLU A 42 36.59 30.08 -20.59
N ARG A 43 37.31 29.85 -19.48
CA ARG A 43 38.48 30.66 -19.03
C ARG A 43 39.18 29.97 -17.84
N ARG A 44 40.41 29.53 -18.07
CA ARG A 44 41.51 29.39 -17.07
C ARG A 44 42.43 30.63 -17.23
N PRO A 45 43.44 30.93 -16.39
CA PRO A 45 44.10 30.09 -15.37
C PRO A 45 44.44 30.80 -14.03
N GLY A 46 45.04 30.04 -13.10
CA GLY A 46 45.71 30.52 -11.88
C GLY A 46 45.73 29.45 -10.79
N ALA A 47 46.49 28.36 -10.94
CA ALA A 47 47.84 28.20 -10.40
C ALA A 47 47.93 28.25 -8.86
N CYS A 48 48.10 27.09 -8.19
CA CYS A 48 49.22 26.83 -7.28
C CYS A 48 49.21 25.39 -6.69
N ARG A 49 50.30 24.66 -6.97
CA ARG A 49 51.11 23.75 -6.11
C ARG A 49 50.38 22.65 -5.30
N SER A 50 50.52 21.35 -5.62
CA SER A 50 51.66 20.43 -5.32
C SER A 50 52.01 20.42 -3.81
N ARG A 51 52.01 19.33 -3.02
CA ARG A 51 52.41 17.91 -3.19
C ARG A 51 51.80 17.01 -2.07
N PRO A 52 51.90 15.67 -2.16
CA PRO A 52 51.28 14.68 -1.27
C PRO A 52 52.24 14.03 -0.26
N ARG A 53 51.70 13.37 0.78
CA ARG A 53 52.33 12.35 1.65
C ARG A 53 51.21 11.57 2.36
N ALA A 54 51.29 10.31 2.73
CA ALA A 54 52.11 9.14 2.37
C ALA A 54 51.44 7.94 3.09
N LEU A 55 51.40 6.78 2.44
CA LEU A 55 51.03 5.49 3.03
C LEU A 55 52.17 4.92 3.88
N ARG A 56 51.84 4.35 5.06
CA ARG A 56 52.56 3.28 5.78
C ARG A 56 51.50 2.55 6.66
N SER A 57 51.16 1.26 6.48
CA SER A 57 51.87 0.01 6.88
C SER A 57 52.42 0.07 8.32
N GLY A 58 52.20 -0.83 9.27
CA GLY A 58 51.66 -2.19 9.35
C GLY A 58 52.10 -2.81 10.71
N ALA A 59 51.63 -4.03 11.02
CA ALA A 59 52.13 -5.00 12.04
C ALA A 59 51.86 -4.69 13.54
N GLN A 60 51.10 -5.53 14.30
CA GLN A 60 51.49 -6.77 15.05
C GLN A 60 52.42 -6.45 16.25
N ARG A 61 52.34 -7.01 17.49
CA ARG A 61 51.77 -8.24 18.09
C ARG A 61 52.01 -8.19 19.64
N MET A 62 51.55 -9.22 20.37
CA MET A 62 51.87 -9.64 21.79
C MET A 62 51.02 -8.95 22.89
N ARG A 63 50.08 -9.66 23.55
CA ARG A 63 50.18 -10.66 24.66
C ARG A 63 50.60 -10.02 26.00
N ASP A 64 49.73 -10.15 27.01
CA ASP A 64 50.07 -10.75 28.31
C ASP A 64 48.82 -11.18 29.09
N ASN A 65 48.97 -12.34 29.75
CA ASN A 65 48.01 -13.02 30.61
C ASN A 65 48.26 -12.64 32.08
N GLY A 66 47.21 -12.61 32.90
CA GLY A 66 47.32 -12.52 34.36
C GLY A 66 45.99 -12.82 35.07
N THR A 67 45.82 -14.08 35.45
CA THR A 67 44.92 -14.65 36.49
C THR A 67 45.16 -13.97 37.86
N SER A 68 44.29 -13.89 38.89
CA SER A 68 43.25 -14.79 39.45
C SER A 68 42.52 -14.12 40.65
N SER A 69 41.44 -14.79 41.10
CA SER A 69 40.72 -14.68 42.40
C SER A 69 39.67 -13.57 42.50
N GLY A 70 38.46 -13.77 43.03
CA GLY A 70 37.83 -14.88 43.75
C GLY A 70 36.69 -14.24 44.57
N GLY A 71 35.47 -14.76 44.48
CA GLY A 71 34.32 -14.14 45.17
C GLY A 71 33.00 -14.80 44.80
N ASP A 72 32.75 -15.92 45.45
CA ASP A 72 31.54 -16.73 45.41
C ASP A 72 30.41 -16.02 46.17
N HIS A 73 29.19 -15.94 45.61
CA HIS A 73 27.93 -15.78 46.35
C HIS A 73 26.72 -16.12 45.47
N THR A 74 26.33 -17.40 45.54
CA THR A 74 24.97 -17.93 45.73
C THR A 74 23.77 -17.04 45.34
N SER A 75 23.02 -17.45 44.31
CA SER A 75 21.57 -17.65 44.46
C SER A 75 21.03 -18.52 43.31
N ARG A 76 20.59 -19.73 43.68
CA ARG A 76 19.67 -20.56 42.89
C ARG A 76 18.46 -19.72 42.48
N ARG A 77 18.14 -19.71 41.19
CA ARG A 77 16.78 -19.47 40.70
C ARG A 77 16.49 -20.45 39.58
N ASP A 78 15.41 -21.17 39.79
CA ASP A 78 14.91 -22.27 39.01
C ASP A 78 14.74 -21.89 37.54
N ASP A 79 15.46 -22.61 36.69
CA ASP A 79 15.38 -22.55 35.25
C ASP A 79 14.10 -23.30 34.82
N HIS A 80 12.94 -22.66 35.03
CA HIS A 80 11.70 -23.10 34.40
C HIS A 80 11.80 -22.86 32.90
N ARG A 81 12.32 -23.87 32.21
CA ARG A 81 12.09 -24.15 30.80
C ARG A 81 10.58 -24.21 30.56
N LEU A 82 9.99 -23.05 30.25
CA LEU A 82 8.65 -22.95 29.69
C LEU A 82 8.75 -23.24 28.20
N GLU A 83 8.37 -24.46 27.83
CA GLU A 83 8.08 -24.88 26.46
C GLU A 83 7.11 -23.89 25.80
N PRO A 84 7.34 -23.45 24.55
CA PRO A 84 6.41 -22.57 23.85
C PRO A 84 5.31 -23.37 23.16
N GLU A 85 4.17 -23.55 23.83
CA GLU A 85 2.93 -24.06 23.23
C GLU A 85 2.11 -22.90 22.62
N GLY A 86 2.18 -22.73 21.29
CA GLY A 86 1.11 -22.17 20.43
C GLY A 86 1.27 -20.75 19.79
N PRO A 87 0.77 -20.52 18.55
CA PRO A 87 0.66 -21.43 17.41
C PRO A 87 1.84 -21.23 16.44
N TYR A 88 2.43 -22.36 16.08
CA TYR A 88 3.31 -22.51 14.93
C TYR A 88 2.54 -22.15 13.64
N LEU A 89 2.87 -21.00 13.03
CA LEU A 89 2.45 -20.69 11.67
C LEU A 89 3.56 -21.14 10.74
N GLY A 90 3.32 -22.28 10.08
CA GLY A 90 4.30 -23.10 9.37
C GLY A 90 5.08 -22.42 8.22
N PRO A 91 5.83 -23.24 7.46
CA PRO A 91 6.78 -22.73 6.47
C PRO A 91 6.12 -21.84 5.41
N VAL A 92 6.89 -20.86 4.92
CA VAL A 92 6.52 -20.02 3.78
C VAL A 92 6.14 -20.94 2.62
N ALA A 93 4.88 -20.88 2.18
CA ALA A 93 4.37 -21.75 1.13
C ALA A 93 5.22 -21.63 -0.14
N PRO A 94 5.52 -22.75 -0.84
CA PRO A 94 6.21 -22.73 -2.12
C PRO A 94 5.51 -21.76 -3.09
N PRO A 95 6.21 -21.11 -4.03
CA PRO A 95 5.58 -20.21 -5.01
C PRO A 95 4.37 -20.84 -5.73
N ASP A 96 4.39 -22.17 -5.89
CA ASP A 96 3.33 -22.97 -6.50
C ASP A 96 2.42 -23.73 -5.50
N GLY A 97 2.45 -23.38 -4.20
CA GLY A 97 1.62 -23.98 -3.17
C GLY A 97 0.10 -23.88 -3.43
N PRO A 98 -0.73 -24.65 -2.71
CA PRO A 98 -2.18 -24.68 -2.93
C PRO A 98 -2.78 -23.28 -2.80
N PRO A 99 -3.82 -22.96 -3.60
CA PRO A 99 -4.45 -21.65 -3.53
C PRO A 99 -5.07 -21.43 -2.14
N SER A 100 -5.08 -20.17 -1.69
CA SER A 100 -5.84 -19.78 -0.50
C SER A 100 -7.31 -20.15 -0.66
N LYS A 101 -7.99 -20.51 0.43
CA LYS A 101 -9.41 -20.92 0.45
C LYS A 101 -10.27 -19.96 -0.40
N GLY A 102 -10.99 -20.52 -1.37
CA GLY A 102 -11.86 -19.76 -2.28
C GLY A 102 -11.19 -19.16 -3.53
N PHE A 103 -9.92 -19.46 -3.78
CA PHE A 103 -9.23 -19.09 -5.03
C PHE A 103 -8.95 -20.33 -5.88
N LYS A 104 -9.03 -20.16 -7.20
CA LYS A 104 -8.59 -21.10 -8.23
C LYS A 104 -7.31 -20.58 -8.86
N ARG A 105 -6.38 -21.49 -9.13
CA ARG A 105 -5.16 -21.17 -9.88
C ARG A 105 -5.41 -21.40 -11.36
N ILE A 106 -5.13 -20.38 -12.17
CA ILE A 106 -5.27 -20.38 -13.62
C ILE A 106 -3.95 -19.97 -14.27
N LYS A 107 -3.68 -20.51 -15.46
CA LYS A 107 -2.49 -20.21 -16.25
C LYS A 107 -2.91 -19.80 -17.65
N VAL A 108 -2.44 -18.63 -18.10
CA VAL A 108 -2.71 -18.10 -19.43
C VAL A 108 -1.38 -17.69 -20.05
N GLY A 109 -0.94 -18.44 -21.06
CA GLY A 109 0.43 -18.33 -21.59
C GLY A 109 1.47 -18.52 -20.49
N LYS A 110 2.31 -17.49 -20.27
CA LYS A 110 3.30 -17.47 -19.18
C LYS A 110 2.73 -16.91 -17.87
N GLY A 111 1.56 -16.27 -17.90
CA GLY A 111 0.93 -15.67 -16.73
C GLY A 111 0.36 -16.71 -15.78
N GLN A 112 0.57 -16.49 -14.48
CA GLN A 112 -0.02 -17.25 -13.39
C GLN A 112 -1.02 -16.37 -12.65
N ILE A 113 -2.23 -16.86 -12.41
CA ILE A 113 -3.32 -16.09 -11.82
C ILE A 113 -3.92 -16.90 -10.66
N LEU A 114 -4.16 -16.24 -9.53
CA LEU A 114 -5.04 -16.71 -8.46
C LEU A 114 -6.30 -15.86 -8.52
N ALA A 115 -7.45 -16.46 -8.86
CA ALA A 115 -8.72 -15.75 -8.97
C ALA A 115 -9.80 -16.47 -8.17
N ARG A 116 -10.72 -15.73 -7.57
CA ARG A 116 -11.94 -16.31 -7.02
C ARG A 116 -12.80 -16.88 -8.14
N THR A 117 -13.68 -17.83 -7.81
CA THR A 117 -14.48 -18.57 -8.80
C THR A 117 -15.21 -17.64 -9.77
N GLU A 118 -15.82 -16.59 -9.25
CA GLU A 118 -16.55 -15.58 -10.01
C GLU A 118 -15.67 -14.72 -10.93
N ALA A 119 -14.35 -14.67 -10.72
CA ALA A 119 -13.44 -13.86 -11.50
C ALA A 119 -12.54 -14.66 -12.44
N VAL A 120 -12.69 -15.99 -12.49
CA VAL A 120 -11.85 -16.88 -13.31
C VAL A 120 -12.01 -16.58 -14.80
N SER A 121 -13.25 -16.44 -15.27
CA SER A 121 -13.55 -16.22 -16.69
C SER A 121 -12.97 -14.89 -17.16
N TRP A 122 -13.38 -13.78 -16.53
CA TRP A 122 -12.82 -12.46 -16.79
C TRP A 122 -11.29 -12.42 -16.70
N SER A 123 -10.69 -12.98 -15.65
CA SER A 123 -9.23 -12.93 -15.48
C SER A 123 -8.49 -13.67 -16.59
N SER A 124 -9.06 -14.78 -17.07
CA SER A 124 -8.45 -15.57 -18.14
C SER A 124 -8.52 -14.84 -19.47
N GLN A 125 -9.70 -14.28 -19.79
CA GLN A 125 -9.92 -13.50 -21.01
C GLN A 125 -9.07 -12.23 -21.03
N ALA A 126 -9.06 -11.48 -19.93
CA ALA A 126 -8.26 -10.26 -19.77
C ALA A 126 -6.77 -10.47 -20.06
N VAL A 127 -6.19 -11.57 -19.56
CA VAL A 127 -4.77 -11.89 -19.83
C VAL A 127 -4.57 -12.43 -21.24
N ALA A 128 -5.51 -13.18 -21.80
CA ALA A 128 -5.41 -13.70 -23.16
C ALA A 128 -5.43 -12.57 -24.21
N GLU A 129 -6.34 -11.60 -24.06
CA GLU A 129 -6.57 -10.53 -25.03
C GLU A 129 -5.64 -9.33 -24.84
N HIS A 130 -5.37 -8.93 -23.60
CA HIS A 130 -4.60 -7.71 -23.29
C HIS A 130 -3.23 -7.99 -22.66
N GLY A 131 -2.87 -9.26 -22.47
CA GLY A 131 -1.60 -9.67 -21.87
C GLY A 131 -1.48 -9.45 -20.35
N SER A 132 -2.37 -8.68 -19.72
CA SER A 132 -2.43 -8.50 -18.26
C SER A 132 -3.78 -7.97 -17.78
N LEU A 133 -4.12 -8.24 -16.51
CA LEU A 133 -5.35 -7.76 -15.88
C LEU A 133 -5.41 -6.23 -15.88
N TYR A 134 -4.28 -5.58 -15.61
CA TYR A 134 -4.19 -4.13 -15.58
C TYR A 134 -4.43 -3.47 -16.95
N GLN A 135 -3.93 -4.07 -18.04
CA GLN A 135 -4.14 -3.51 -19.38
C GLN A 135 -5.60 -3.70 -19.84
N ALA A 136 -6.20 -4.85 -19.57
CA ALA A 136 -7.63 -5.06 -19.81
C ALA A 136 -8.48 -4.06 -19.01
N ALA A 137 -8.11 -3.81 -17.75
CA ALA A 137 -8.81 -2.86 -16.91
C ALA A 137 -8.66 -1.41 -17.38
N LEU A 138 -7.48 -1.00 -17.87
CA LEU A 138 -7.30 0.32 -18.47
C LEU A 138 -8.16 0.52 -19.72
N ALA A 139 -8.34 -0.52 -20.54
CA ALA A 139 -9.14 -0.45 -21.76
C ALA A 139 -10.65 -0.33 -21.48
N SER A 140 -11.12 -0.77 -20.31
CA SER A 140 -12.54 -0.85 -19.94
C SER A 140 -12.90 -0.02 -18.70
N ALA A 141 -11.99 0.83 -18.23
CA ALA A 141 -12.18 1.60 -17.00
C ALA A 141 -13.34 2.60 -17.12
N SER A 142 -14.29 2.55 -16.19
CA SER A 142 -15.34 3.58 -16.08
C SER A 142 -14.80 4.87 -15.45
N ARG A 143 -13.79 4.74 -14.58
CA ARG A 143 -13.02 5.84 -14.01
C ARG A 143 -11.64 5.35 -13.60
N THR A 144 -10.73 6.28 -13.37
CA THR A 144 -9.38 5.99 -12.91
C THR A 144 -9.08 6.74 -11.63
N LEU A 145 -8.73 6.01 -10.57
CA LEU A 145 -8.19 6.60 -9.35
C LEU A 145 -6.67 6.77 -9.49
N TYR A 146 -6.07 7.64 -8.68
CA TYR A 146 -4.64 7.91 -8.75
C TYR A 146 -3.98 7.68 -7.40
N GLY A 147 -2.89 6.92 -7.42
CA GLY A 147 -2.01 6.70 -6.28
C GLY A 147 -0.55 6.76 -6.72
N ARG A 148 0.18 5.64 -6.59
CA ARG A 148 1.54 5.51 -7.18
C ARG A 148 1.54 5.38 -8.71
N GLY A 149 0.36 5.21 -9.29
CA GLY A 149 0.06 5.16 -10.72
C GLY A 149 -1.46 5.14 -10.90
N PRO A 150 -1.94 5.07 -12.15
CA PRO A 150 -3.35 4.90 -12.45
C PRO A 150 -3.88 3.60 -11.84
N VAL A 151 -5.04 3.66 -11.20
CA VAL A 151 -5.77 2.50 -10.67
C VAL A 151 -7.14 2.49 -11.36
N PRO A 152 -7.26 1.82 -12.52
CA PRO A 152 -8.54 1.72 -13.22
C PRO A 152 -9.58 1.03 -12.35
N VAL A 153 -10.79 1.58 -12.42
CA VAL A 153 -11.99 1.02 -11.80
C VAL A 153 -12.86 0.48 -12.93
N VAL A 154 -13.10 -0.83 -12.90
CA VAL A 154 -13.97 -1.50 -13.86
C VAL A 154 -15.27 -1.89 -13.18
N ALA A 155 -16.38 -1.85 -13.93
CA ALA A 155 -17.60 -2.49 -13.47
C ALA A 155 -17.30 -3.96 -13.18
N ASN A 156 -17.92 -4.53 -12.15
CA ASN A 156 -17.78 -5.95 -11.90
C ASN A 156 -18.31 -6.71 -13.12
N PRO A 157 -17.44 -7.38 -13.88
CA PRO A 157 -17.79 -7.96 -15.18
C PRO A 157 -18.65 -9.22 -15.05
N GLU A 158 -18.76 -9.79 -13.84
CA GLU A 158 -19.30 -11.12 -13.60
C GLU A 158 -20.54 -11.09 -12.67
N SER A 159 -20.89 -9.93 -12.07
CA SER A 159 -22.11 -9.74 -11.28
C SER A 159 -22.44 -8.27 -10.95
N ALA A 160 -23.62 -7.99 -10.39
CA ALA A 160 -24.02 -6.67 -9.86
C ALA A 160 -23.31 -6.26 -8.55
N GLY A 161 -22.15 -6.84 -8.23
CA GLY A 161 -21.36 -6.52 -7.05
C GLY A 161 -20.58 -5.20 -7.16
N PRO A 162 -19.80 -4.83 -6.12
CA PRO A 162 -18.99 -3.63 -6.14
C PRO A 162 -18.02 -3.61 -7.33
N PRO A 163 -17.74 -2.43 -7.94
CA PRO A 163 -16.72 -2.30 -8.98
C PRO A 163 -15.36 -2.85 -8.52
N TRP A 164 -14.52 -3.26 -9.47
CA TRP A 164 -13.19 -3.77 -9.16
C TRP A 164 -12.11 -2.72 -9.41
N LEU A 165 -11.17 -2.62 -8.47
CA LEU A 165 -9.94 -1.84 -8.59
C LEU A 165 -8.80 -2.74 -9.05
N VAL A 166 -8.13 -2.37 -10.14
CA VAL A 166 -6.98 -3.14 -10.63
C VAL A 166 -5.69 -2.35 -10.41
N ARG A 167 -4.81 -2.89 -9.58
CA ARG A 167 -3.52 -2.30 -9.22
C ARG A 167 -2.38 -3.06 -9.88
N ARG A 168 -1.54 -2.34 -10.63
CA ARG A 168 -0.20 -2.81 -11.02
C ARG A 168 0.76 -2.62 -9.85
N TYR A 169 1.55 -3.63 -9.53
CA TYR A 169 2.63 -3.46 -8.56
C TYR A 169 3.76 -2.63 -9.17
N TYR A 170 4.18 -1.61 -8.43
CA TYR A 170 5.35 -0.79 -8.75
C TYR A 170 6.37 -0.91 -7.62
N ARG A 171 7.67 -0.86 -7.95
CA ARG A 171 8.73 -0.78 -6.94
C ARG A 171 8.71 0.58 -6.25
N GLY A 172 8.81 0.57 -4.93
CA GLY A 172 8.97 1.77 -4.10
C GLY A 172 10.44 2.14 -3.86
N GLY A 173 10.66 3.34 -3.30
CA GLY A 173 11.97 3.81 -2.85
C GLY A 173 12.97 4.08 -3.99
N LEU A 174 14.27 3.89 -3.71
CA LEU A 174 15.36 4.09 -4.68
C LEU A 174 15.25 3.18 -5.92
N MET A 175 14.48 2.09 -5.82
CA MET A 175 14.26 1.14 -6.92
C MET A 175 13.11 1.54 -7.84
N ARG A 176 12.53 2.74 -7.68
CA ARG A 176 11.46 3.29 -8.54
C ARG A 176 11.88 3.35 -10.02
N ALA A 177 13.18 3.53 -10.30
CA ALA A 177 13.73 3.52 -11.65
C ALA A 177 13.49 2.19 -12.40
N PHE A 178 13.30 1.08 -11.68
CA PHE A 178 13.02 -0.23 -12.27
C PHE A 178 11.52 -0.48 -12.54
N GLY A 179 10.66 0.50 -12.24
CA GLY A 179 9.23 0.48 -12.58
C GLY A 179 8.47 -0.67 -11.91
N ASP A 180 7.83 -1.50 -12.73
CA ASP A 180 6.94 -2.60 -12.34
C ASP A 180 7.58 -4.00 -12.38
N ARG A 181 8.90 -4.07 -12.63
CA ARG A 181 9.64 -5.33 -12.77
C ARG A 181 10.21 -5.76 -11.43
N PHE A 182 9.84 -6.91 -10.88
CA PHE A 182 10.36 -7.47 -9.63
C PHE A 182 11.30 -8.62 -9.91
N LEU A 183 12.34 -8.83 -9.09
CA LEU A 183 13.17 -10.04 -9.20
C LEU A 183 12.37 -11.24 -8.71
N ARG A 184 12.45 -12.35 -9.44
CA ARG A 184 11.80 -13.61 -9.06
C ARG A 184 12.59 -14.28 -7.94
N ALA A 185 12.47 -13.74 -6.73
CA ALA A 185 13.04 -14.29 -5.51
C ALA A 185 11.91 -14.54 -4.51
N GLY A 186 11.72 -15.81 -4.13
CA GLY A 186 10.65 -16.22 -3.23
C GLY A 186 9.25 -16.10 -3.84
N ARG A 187 8.25 -15.93 -2.95
CA ARG A 187 6.84 -15.84 -3.33
C ARG A 187 6.51 -14.48 -3.96
N PRO A 188 5.79 -14.42 -5.09
CA PRO A 188 5.40 -13.14 -5.69
C PRO A 188 4.54 -12.29 -4.76
N ARG A 189 4.81 -10.98 -4.72
CA ARG A 189 4.12 -10.01 -3.84
C ARG A 189 2.59 -10.06 -3.93
N SER A 190 2.03 -10.18 -5.13
CA SER A 190 0.57 -10.27 -5.32
C SER A 190 -0.04 -11.50 -4.67
N PHE A 191 0.65 -12.64 -4.72
CA PHE A 191 0.22 -13.87 -4.04
C PHE A 191 0.44 -13.80 -2.52
N SER A 192 1.51 -13.13 -2.07
CA SER A 192 1.70 -12.84 -0.64
C SER A 192 0.60 -11.94 -0.07
N GLU A 193 0.11 -10.94 -0.84
CA GLU A 193 -0.99 -10.07 -0.41
C GLU A 193 -2.31 -10.85 -0.27
N VAL A 194 -2.59 -11.82 -1.17
CA VAL A 194 -3.74 -12.73 -1.05
C VAL A 194 -3.71 -13.52 0.26
N GLU A 195 -2.57 -14.15 0.58
CA GLU A 195 -2.43 -14.94 1.81
C GLU A 195 -2.50 -14.08 3.07
N ASN A 196 -1.82 -12.94 3.06
CA ASN A 196 -1.82 -12.05 4.21
C ASN A 196 -3.19 -11.41 4.44
N SER A 197 -3.95 -11.14 3.36
CA SER A 197 -5.34 -10.72 3.46
C SER A 197 -6.20 -11.76 4.17
N ALA A 198 -6.12 -13.03 3.77
CA ALA A 198 -6.86 -14.12 4.42
C ALA A 198 -6.55 -14.21 5.93
N ARG A 199 -5.25 -14.22 6.28
CA ARG A 199 -4.80 -14.28 7.69
C ARG A 199 -5.29 -13.09 8.52
N ILE A 200 -5.23 -11.88 7.96
CA ILE A 200 -5.62 -10.65 8.66
C ILE A 200 -7.14 -10.58 8.87
N VAL A 201 -7.92 -11.10 7.92
CA VAL A 201 -9.37 -11.26 8.08
C VAL A 201 -9.70 -12.24 9.19
N GLU A 202 -9.01 -13.39 9.26
CA GLU A 202 -9.17 -14.37 10.34
C GLU A 202 -8.83 -13.78 11.72
N MET A 203 -7.93 -12.81 11.79
CA MET A 203 -7.60 -12.06 13.00
C MET A 203 -8.59 -10.91 13.32
N GLY A 204 -9.67 -10.78 12.57
CA GLY A 204 -10.74 -9.80 12.81
C GLY A 204 -10.45 -8.38 12.30
N PHE A 205 -9.52 -8.22 11.36
CA PHE A 205 -9.26 -6.93 10.69
C PHE A 205 -9.93 -6.86 9.32
N VAL A 206 -10.22 -5.64 8.89
CA VAL A 206 -10.87 -5.38 7.60
C VAL A 206 -9.83 -4.98 6.56
N THR A 207 -9.94 -5.56 5.37
CA THR A 207 -9.15 -5.26 4.16
C THR A 207 -10.09 -5.41 2.96
N PRO A 208 -9.87 -4.71 1.83
CA PRO A 208 -10.69 -4.90 0.65
C PRO A 208 -10.64 -6.35 0.21
N ARG A 209 -11.79 -6.87 -0.25
CA ARG A 209 -11.89 -8.25 -0.74
C ARG A 209 -11.01 -8.37 -1.98
N ILE A 210 -9.99 -9.21 -1.91
CA ILE A 210 -9.17 -9.55 -3.08
C ILE A 210 -9.96 -10.49 -3.97
N VAL A 211 -10.07 -10.15 -5.25
CA VAL A 211 -10.83 -10.88 -6.27
C VAL A 211 -9.89 -11.72 -7.12
N ALA A 212 -8.78 -11.15 -7.56
CA ALA A 212 -7.76 -11.84 -8.33
C ALA A 212 -6.37 -11.25 -8.09
N ALA A 213 -5.34 -12.05 -8.28
CA ALA A 213 -3.95 -11.67 -8.25
C ALA A 213 -3.23 -12.36 -9.41
N ALA A 214 -2.35 -11.65 -10.12
CA ALA A 214 -1.64 -12.21 -11.26
C ALA A 214 -0.13 -11.93 -11.20
N VAL A 215 0.63 -12.79 -11.85
CA VAL A 215 2.09 -12.73 -12.00
C VAL A 215 2.45 -13.08 -13.43
N TYR A 216 3.26 -12.22 -14.05
CA TYR A 216 3.72 -12.34 -15.44
C TYR A 216 5.25 -12.46 -15.44
N PRO A 217 5.81 -13.68 -15.44
CA PRO A 217 7.24 -13.92 -15.43
C PRO A 217 7.87 -13.59 -16.79
N SER A 218 9.08 -13.03 -16.74
CA SER A 218 9.96 -12.79 -17.88
C SER A 218 11.42 -13.02 -17.45
N GLY A 219 11.92 -14.24 -17.65
CA GLY A 219 13.24 -14.64 -17.17
C GLY A 219 13.39 -14.51 -15.66
N ALA A 220 14.39 -13.76 -15.20
CA ALA A 220 14.67 -13.52 -13.78
C ALA A 220 13.77 -12.45 -13.13
N ILE A 221 12.89 -11.81 -13.91
CA ILE A 221 11.96 -10.78 -13.43
C ILE A 221 10.51 -11.19 -13.60
N TYR A 222 9.61 -10.52 -12.90
CA TYR A 222 8.16 -10.66 -13.08
C TYR A 222 7.44 -9.31 -12.93
N ARG A 223 6.25 -9.20 -13.51
CA ARG A 223 5.27 -8.15 -13.24
C ARG A 223 4.10 -8.74 -12.49
N ALA A 224 3.35 -7.94 -11.73
CA ALA A 224 2.22 -8.44 -10.97
C ALA A 224 1.08 -7.45 -10.92
N ASP A 225 -0.14 -7.98 -10.91
CA ASP A 225 -1.40 -7.26 -10.79
C ASP A 225 -2.19 -7.78 -9.58
N LEU A 226 -2.99 -6.92 -8.98
CA LEU A 226 -3.93 -7.26 -7.92
C LEU A 226 -5.27 -6.57 -8.16
N VAL A 227 -6.34 -7.35 -8.07
CA VAL A 227 -7.72 -6.92 -8.23
C VAL A 227 -8.41 -7.00 -6.88
N THR A 228 -8.96 -5.89 -6.42
CA THR A 228 -9.74 -5.81 -5.18
C THR A 228 -11.09 -5.20 -5.46
N GLU A 229 -12.09 -5.49 -4.63
CA GLU A 229 -13.33 -4.72 -4.65
C GLU A 229 -13.06 -3.27 -4.26
N PHE A 230 -13.76 -2.35 -4.93
CA PHE A 230 -13.80 -0.95 -4.56
C PHE A 230 -14.60 -0.81 -3.26
N VAL A 231 -14.02 -0.12 -2.28
CA VAL A 231 -14.72 0.21 -1.03
C VAL A 231 -15.40 1.57 -1.20
N PRO A 232 -16.73 1.64 -1.29
CA PRO A 232 -17.44 2.90 -1.46
C PRO A 232 -17.35 3.75 -0.19
N ARG A 233 -17.38 5.09 -0.36
CA ARG A 233 -17.41 6.07 0.74
C ARG A 233 -16.24 5.94 1.73
N ALA A 234 -15.12 5.37 1.29
CA ALA A 234 -13.90 5.28 2.06
C ALA A 234 -12.83 6.21 1.47
N ARG A 235 -12.12 6.93 2.34
CA ARG A 235 -11.04 7.85 1.96
C ARG A 235 -9.75 7.40 2.61
N THR A 236 -8.61 7.63 1.98
CA THR A 236 -7.34 7.38 2.66
C THR A 236 -7.18 8.33 3.85
N LEU A 237 -6.50 7.90 4.91
CA LEU A 237 -6.16 8.81 6.02
C LEU A 237 -5.37 10.02 5.48
N ALA A 238 -4.52 9.83 4.48
CA ALA A 238 -3.81 10.91 3.81
C ALA A 238 -4.77 11.93 3.19
N ASP A 239 -5.79 11.49 2.47
CA ASP A 239 -6.75 12.39 1.82
C ASP A 239 -7.68 13.08 2.81
N LEU A 240 -7.98 12.46 3.97
CA LEU A 240 -8.72 13.11 5.05
C LEU A 240 -7.90 14.23 5.71
N LEU A 241 -6.62 13.99 5.96
CA LEU A 241 -5.74 14.94 6.64
C LEU A 241 -5.30 16.09 5.73
N PHE A 242 -4.99 15.81 4.47
CA PHE A 242 -4.37 16.77 3.54
C PHE A 242 -5.31 17.21 2.41
N GLY A 243 -6.52 16.68 2.35
CA GLY A 243 -7.46 16.93 1.27
C GLY A 243 -7.15 16.13 0.00
N ASN A 244 -8.16 16.02 -0.85
CA ASN A 244 -8.06 15.49 -2.19
C ASN A 244 -8.83 16.43 -3.14
N PRO A 245 -8.25 16.85 -4.28
CA PRO A 245 -8.93 17.71 -5.26
C PRO A 245 -10.33 17.22 -5.66
N SER A 246 -10.57 15.91 -5.66
CA SER A 246 -11.83 15.32 -6.11
C SER A 246 -12.89 15.16 -5.01
N GLU A 247 -12.52 15.27 -3.72
CA GLU A 247 -13.41 14.94 -2.60
C GLU A 247 -13.50 16.06 -1.54
N GLY A 248 -12.83 17.19 -1.79
CA GLY A 248 -12.79 18.33 -0.88
C GLY A 248 -12.06 18.04 0.44
N ARG A 249 -12.17 19.00 1.37
CA ARG A 249 -11.57 18.94 2.70
C ARG A 249 -12.51 18.27 3.69
N ALA A 250 -11.96 17.44 4.57
CA ALA A 250 -12.71 16.86 5.68
C ALA A 250 -12.84 17.87 6.82
N SER A 251 -13.92 17.79 7.60
CA SER A 251 -14.09 18.61 8.81
C SER A 251 -13.03 18.26 9.87
N GLN A 252 -12.85 19.14 10.85
CA GLN A 252 -11.93 18.90 11.95
C GLN A 252 -12.31 17.64 12.75
N GLU A 253 -13.61 17.43 13.00
CA GLU A 253 -14.17 16.28 13.72
C GLU A 253 -13.87 14.98 12.96
N ALA A 254 -14.11 14.96 11.64
CA ALA A 254 -13.83 13.80 10.81
C ALA A 254 -12.34 13.40 10.85
N ARG A 255 -11.43 14.39 10.88
CA ARG A 255 -9.99 14.15 11.03
C ARG A 255 -9.64 13.59 12.41
N ARG A 256 -10.25 14.10 13.49
CA ARG A 256 -10.06 13.61 14.87
C ARG A 256 -10.53 12.15 14.98
N GLU A 257 -11.73 11.85 14.50
CA GLU A 257 -12.30 10.50 14.49
C GLU A 257 -11.43 9.51 13.71
N ALA A 258 -10.94 9.91 12.53
CA ALA A 258 -10.03 9.10 11.74
C ALA A 258 -8.73 8.76 12.49
N LEU A 259 -8.10 9.74 13.13
CA LEU A 259 -6.86 9.53 13.90
C LEU A 259 -7.09 8.62 15.12
N ALA A 260 -8.19 8.82 15.84
CA ALA A 260 -8.57 7.96 16.97
C ALA A 260 -8.86 6.51 16.53
N CYS A 261 -9.54 6.34 15.39
CA CYS A 261 -9.79 5.05 14.76
C CYS A 261 -8.46 4.34 14.42
N VAL A 262 -7.50 5.06 13.84
CA VAL A 262 -6.19 4.51 13.49
C VAL A 262 -5.33 4.19 14.72
N ALA A 263 -5.40 5.00 15.77
CA ALA A 263 -4.73 4.69 17.04
C ALA A 263 -5.26 3.38 17.67
N THR A 264 -6.58 3.18 17.59
CA THR A 264 -7.25 1.94 18.01
C THR A 264 -6.81 0.76 17.13
N LEU A 265 -6.77 0.93 15.81
CA LEU A 265 -6.28 -0.06 14.86
C LEU A 265 -4.84 -0.50 15.19
N ILE A 266 -3.93 0.45 15.44
CA ILE A 266 -2.54 0.13 15.77
C ILE A 266 -2.44 -0.68 17.07
N THR A 267 -3.24 -0.32 18.07
CA THR A 267 -3.31 -1.07 19.33
C THR A 267 -3.80 -2.50 19.08
N ARG A 268 -4.87 -2.67 18.30
CA ARG A 268 -5.40 -3.99 17.92
C ARG A 268 -4.38 -4.83 17.14
N LEU A 269 -3.69 -4.24 16.15
CA LEU A 269 -2.62 -4.90 15.40
C LEU A 269 -1.49 -5.38 16.31
N SER A 270 -1.11 -4.55 17.28
CA SER A 270 -0.08 -4.90 18.25
C SER A 270 -0.50 -6.06 19.15
N LYS A 271 -1.74 -6.04 19.65
CA LYS A 271 -2.31 -7.13 20.47
C LYS A 271 -2.35 -8.44 19.69
N ALA A 272 -2.78 -8.40 18.43
CA ALA A 272 -2.82 -9.55 17.54
C ALA A 272 -1.45 -10.00 17.01
N GLY A 273 -0.36 -9.29 17.34
CA GLY A 273 0.98 -9.64 16.86
C GLY A 273 1.21 -9.36 15.37
N VAL A 274 0.40 -8.51 14.73
CA VAL A 274 0.54 -8.19 13.31
C VAL A 274 1.61 -7.13 13.10
N ARG A 275 2.62 -7.44 12.27
CA ARG A 275 3.62 -6.46 11.82
C ARG A 275 3.30 -5.98 10.42
N HIS A 276 3.07 -4.69 10.26
CA HIS A 276 2.83 -4.04 8.96
C HIS A 276 3.99 -3.10 8.61
N LYS A 277 4.90 -3.55 7.74
CA LYS A 277 6.13 -2.80 7.44
C LYS A 277 5.85 -1.46 6.73
N ASP A 278 4.80 -1.41 5.91
CA ASP A 278 4.48 -0.24 5.11
C ASP A 278 3.24 0.52 5.60
N LEU A 279 2.92 0.45 6.91
CA LEU A 279 1.81 1.22 7.48
C LEU A 279 2.09 2.72 7.38
N ASN A 280 1.32 3.39 6.53
CA ASN A 280 1.41 4.83 6.26
C ASN A 280 0.01 5.38 5.99
N ALA A 281 -0.15 6.71 5.98
CA ALA A 281 -1.47 7.34 5.85
C ALA A 281 -2.18 7.06 4.51
N GLY A 282 -1.46 6.68 3.46
CA GLY A 282 -2.04 6.25 2.18
C GLY A 282 -2.46 4.77 2.14
N ASN A 283 -1.98 3.95 3.10
CA ASN A 283 -2.28 2.51 3.17
C ASN A 283 -3.35 2.19 4.24
N VAL A 284 -4.07 3.20 4.71
CA VAL A 284 -5.21 3.04 5.62
C VAL A 284 -6.39 3.80 5.03
N LEU A 285 -7.46 3.09 4.69
CA LEU A 285 -8.73 3.71 4.35
C LEU A 285 -9.54 3.88 5.64
N ILE A 286 -10.28 4.98 5.69
CA ILE A 286 -11.25 5.29 6.73
C ILE A 286 -12.61 5.30 6.03
N ALA A 287 -13.44 4.35 6.43
CA ALA A 287 -14.80 4.23 5.94
C ALA A 287 -15.76 4.69 7.04
N ARG A 288 -16.83 5.35 6.61
CA ARG A 288 -17.95 5.73 7.49
C ARG A 288 -19.20 4.99 7.06
N GLU A 289 -19.76 4.25 8.00
CA GLU A 289 -21.06 3.61 7.87
C GLU A 289 -21.97 4.17 8.97
N ALA A 290 -22.93 5.00 8.56
CA ALA A 290 -23.78 5.76 9.49
C ALA A 290 -22.93 6.51 10.54
N GLN A 291 -23.12 6.23 11.83
CA GLN A 291 -22.36 6.82 12.93
C GLN A 291 -21.04 6.10 13.24
N HIS A 292 -20.72 5.00 12.56
CA HIS A 292 -19.52 4.21 12.83
C HIS A 292 -18.38 4.52 11.85
N VAL A 293 -17.19 4.78 12.41
CA VAL A 293 -15.95 4.95 11.64
C VAL A 293 -15.05 3.76 11.87
N HIS A 294 -14.64 3.11 10.79
CA HIS A 294 -13.73 1.98 10.85
C HIS A 294 -12.57 2.13 9.87
N ALA A 295 -11.45 1.51 10.23
CA ALA A 295 -10.23 1.53 9.44
C ALA A 295 -10.05 0.22 8.67
N ILE A 296 -9.70 0.35 7.40
CA ILE A 296 -9.47 -0.74 6.47
C ILE A 296 -8.01 -0.69 6.04
N LEU A 297 -7.30 -1.82 6.18
CA LEU A 297 -5.89 -1.93 5.83
C LEU A 297 -5.70 -2.20 4.35
N LEU A 298 -4.69 -1.55 3.76
CA LEU A 298 -4.24 -1.78 2.40
C LEU A 298 -2.77 -2.25 2.39
N ASP A 299 -2.33 -2.83 1.27
CA ASP A 299 -0.91 -3.14 1.02
C ASP A 299 -0.34 -4.15 2.03
N LEU A 300 -0.98 -5.32 2.08
CA LEU A 300 -0.65 -6.42 3.00
C LEU A 300 0.49 -7.31 2.48
N ASP A 301 1.13 -6.98 1.35
CA ASP A 301 2.18 -7.79 0.71
C ASP A 301 3.38 -8.08 1.63
N GLN A 302 3.65 -7.17 2.57
CA GLN A 302 4.74 -7.23 3.54
C GLN A 302 4.24 -7.33 4.99
N CYS A 303 2.98 -7.69 5.20
CA CYS A 303 2.49 -8.08 6.52
C CYS A 303 3.18 -9.38 6.97
N ARG A 304 3.54 -9.43 8.25
CA ARG A 304 4.19 -10.60 8.85
C ARG A 304 3.62 -10.88 10.24
N PRO A 305 3.53 -12.16 10.64
CA PRO A 305 3.27 -12.48 12.03
C PRO A 305 4.41 -11.95 12.91
N GLY A 306 4.10 -11.71 14.17
CA GLY A 306 4.98 -11.18 15.19
C GLY A 306 4.47 -11.62 16.56
N ARG A 307 5.11 -11.16 17.63
CA ARG A 307 4.69 -11.51 18.99
C ARG A 307 3.41 -10.75 19.35
N PRO A 308 2.35 -11.44 19.81
CA PRO A 308 1.18 -10.80 20.41
C PRO A 308 1.58 -9.84 21.53
N ASN A 309 0.78 -8.79 21.74
CA ASN A 309 1.00 -7.78 22.78
C ASN A 309 2.39 -7.09 22.76
N ASP A 310 3.07 -7.04 21.61
CA ASP A 310 4.38 -6.40 21.48
C ASP A 310 4.27 -4.86 21.48
N LEU A 311 4.45 -4.22 22.64
CA LEU A 311 4.44 -2.76 22.77
C LEU A 311 5.47 -2.06 21.86
N MET A 312 6.59 -2.70 21.55
CA MET A 312 7.55 -2.13 20.59
C MET A 312 6.98 -2.14 19.17
N ASN A 313 6.15 -3.12 18.81
CA ASN A 313 5.46 -3.13 17.53
C ASN A 313 4.50 -1.94 17.41
N ALA A 314 3.66 -1.68 18.42
CA ALA A 314 2.82 -0.48 18.45
C ALA A 314 3.66 0.80 18.26
N LYS A 315 4.77 0.95 19.01
CA LYS A 315 5.69 2.08 18.88
C LYS A 315 6.27 2.20 17.46
N ARG A 316 6.66 1.09 16.83
CA ARG A 316 7.15 1.07 15.43
C ARG A 316 6.08 1.46 14.42
N LEU A 317 4.86 0.95 14.55
CA LEU A 317 3.73 1.28 13.68
C LEU A 317 3.36 2.76 13.77
N ARG A 318 3.21 3.30 14.98
CA ARG A 318 2.95 4.74 15.20
C ARG A 318 4.05 5.61 14.60
N ARG A 319 5.32 5.29 14.82
CA ARG A 319 6.46 6.03 14.23
C ARG A 319 6.46 6.01 12.71
N ARG A 320 6.12 4.89 12.07
CA ARG A 320 6.03 4.80 10.60
C ARG A 320 4.93 5.71 10.06
N LEU A 321 3.75 5.63 10.66
CA LEU A 321 2.62 6.48 10.31
C LEU A 321 2.96 7.96 10.48
N ALA A 322 3.51 8.34 11.63
CA ALA A 322 3.91 9.72 11.93
C ALA A 322 4.90 10.28 10.91
N ARG A 323 5.92 9.50 10.53
CA ARG A 323 6.87 9.89 9.48
C ARG A 323 6.19 10.09 8.13
N SER A 324 5.21 9.25 7.79
CA SER A 324 4.46 9.40 6.54
C SER A 324 3.61 10.66 6.51
N ILE A 325 2.97 11.01 7.63
CA ILE A 325 2.17 12.24 7.77
C ILE A 325 3.09 13.47 7.63
N ARG A 326 4.22 13.52 8.33
CA ARG A 326 5.21 14.61 8.18
C ARG A 326 5.73 14.75 6.76
N LYS A 327 5.97 13.62 6.08
CA LYS A 327 6.39 13.64 4.67
C LYS A 327 5.30 14.22 3.78
N LEU A 328 4.04 13.84 4.00
CA LEU A 328 2.91 14.40 3.25
C LEU A 328 2.76 15.90 3.48
N ASP A 329 2.93 16.36 4.72
CA ASP A 329 2.90 17.79 5.07
C ASP A 329 3.89 18.62 4.22
N SER A 330 5.10 18.08 3.98
CA SER A 330 6.10 18.77 3.15
C SER A 330 5.80 18.81 1.64
N VAL A 331 4.85 18.00 1.15
CA VAL A 331 4.55 17.84 -0.28
C VAL A 331 3.12 18.28 -0.63
N ARG A 332 2.22 18.24 0.36
CA ARG A 332 0.82 18.64 0.30
C ARG A 332 0.57 19.48 1.56
N PRO A 333 0.98 20.77 1.58
CA PRO A 333 0.79 21.60 2.75
C PRO A 333 -0.69 21.63 3.14
N ARG A 334 -0.96 21.49 4.44
CA ARG A 334 -2.26 21.90 4.97
C ARG A 334 -2.38 23.41 4.75
N SER A 335 -3.57 23.92 4.46
CA SER A 335 -3.76 25.37 4.34
C SER A 335 -3.34 26.03 5.65
N ASP A 336 -2.59 27.13 5.58
CA ASP A 336 -2.14 27.89 6.75
C ASP A 336 -3.25 28.75 7.39
N HIS A 337 -4.47 28.70 6.83
CA HIS A 337 -5.62 29.38 7.43
C HIS A 337 -6.18 28.56 8.60
N ASP A 338 -5.89 29.03 9.81
CA ASP A 338 -6.36 28.45 11.08
C ASP A 338 -7.90 28.39 11.16
N ASP A 339 -8.60 29.24 10.39
CA ASP A 339 -10.06 29.27 10.29
C ASP A 339 -10.66 28.06 9.52
N GLU A 340 -9.85 27.22 8.87
CA GLU A 340 -10.30 26.01 8.13
C GLU A 340 -10.29 24.71 8.97
N GLY A 341 -10.13 24.79 10.29
CA GLY A 341 -10.26 23.63 11.18
C GLY A 341 -9.20 22.54 10.95
N ASN A 342 -7.97 22.91 10.59
CA ASN A 342 -6.86 21.97 10.51
C ASN A 342 -6.42 21.54 11.93
N LEU A 343 -5.97 20.29 12.07
CA LEU A 343 -5.40 19.82 13.34
C LEU A 343 -3.93 20.23 13.42
N THR A 344 -3.50 20.70 14.59
CA THR A 344 -2.08 20.98 14.83
C THR A 344 -1.25 19.70 14.79
N ASN A 345 0.06 19.83 14.54
CA ASN A 345 0.98 18.69 14.60
C ASN A 345 0.96 17.99 15.97
N ASP A 346 0.84 18.76 17.05
CA ASP A 346 0.81 18.22 18.41
C ASP A 346 -0.50 17.50 18.71
N GLU A 347 -1.64 18.01 18.26
CA GLU A 347 -2.91 17.30 18.38
C GLU A 347 -2.89 15.96 17.63
N MET A 348 -2.36 15.92 16.41
CA MET A 348 -2.22 14.66 15.67
C MET A 348 -1.31 13.67 16.41
N ARG A 349 -0.24 14.16 17.04
CA ARG A 349 0.68 13.31 17.81
C ARG A 349 0.03 12.73 19.06
N ARG A 350 -0.73 13.55 19.78
CA ARG A 350 -1.53 13.11 20.94
C ARG A 350 -2.55 12.06 20.54
N LEU A 351 -3.35 12.32 19.50
CA LEU A 351 -4.38 11.39 19.00
C LEU A 351 -3.80 10.04 18.52
N LEU A 352 -2.60 10.05 17.93
CA LEU A 352 -1.92 8.81 17.52
C LEU A 352 -1.22 8.07 18.67
N GLY A 353 -1.20 8.63 19.89
CA GLY A 353 -0.49 8.06 21.03
C GLY A 353 1.03 8.07 20.85
N LEU A 354 1.58 9.13 20.25
CA LEU A 354 3.02 9.29 20.05
C LEU A 354 3.73 9.93 21.24
N ASP A 355 3.00 10.66 22.08
CA ASP A 355 3.53 11.40 23.22
C ASP A 355 3.43 10.65 24.55
N SER A 356 2.90 9.42 24.54
CA SER A 356 2.86 8.53 25.70
C SER A 356 4.29 8.12 26.10
N LYS A 357 4.92 8.91 26.99
CA LYS A 357 6.14 8.52 27.71
C LYS A 357 5.79 7.53 28.82
N THR A 358 5.13 6.41 28.50
CA THR A 358 4.69 5.29 29.38
C THR A 358 3.63 4.54 28.57
N SER A 359 3.60 3.21 28.43
CA SER A 359 4.25 2.12 29.14
C SER A 359 4.79 1.05 28.19
#